data_AF-A0A7S3KT99-F1
#
_entry.id   AF-A0A7S3KT99-F1
#
_cell.length_a   1.000
_cell.length_b   1.000
_cell.length_c   1.000
_cell.angle_alpha   90.00
_cell.angle_beta   90.00
_cell.angle_gamma   90.00
#
_symmetry.space_group_name_H-M   'P 1'
#
loop_
_entity.id
_entity.type
_entity.pdbx_description
1 polymer ?
#
loop_
_entity_poly.entity_id
_entity_poly.type
_entity_poly.pdbx_seq_one_letter_code
_entity_poly.pdbx_strand_id
1 'polypeptide(L)'
;DCALGVSSGALRYWAVRKQFKSPKTKLETRLIDYRINHFRLITKFARHFVQHVGMSKITGFWNQYLEGGLGAENKMTSFAHLISSVAKSVFTWTTFDTCSESRQALGGLGYSSYNGFSQVLTVMDLNRT
;
A
#
# COMPACT_ATOMS: atom_id res chain seq x y z
N ASP A 1 3.35 8.74 -4.03
CA ASP A 1 3.69 7.81 -2.94
C ASP A 1 4.60 6.67 -3.37
N CYS A 2 5.71 6.51 -2.65
CA CYS A 2 6.70 5.45 -2.88
C CYS A 2 6.10 4.04 -2.70
N ALA A 3 5.25 3.83 -1.68
CA ALA A 3 4.57 2.55 -1.43
C ALA A 3 3.59 2.11 -2.54
N LEU A 4 2.89 3.07 -3.15
CA LEU A 4 2.01 2.79 -4.30
C LEU A 4 2.84 2.39 -5.54
N GLY A 5 4.02 2.97 -5.68
CA GLY A 5 5.01 2.57 -6.68
C GLY A 5 5.49 1.12 -6.51
N VAL A 6 5.80 0.70 -5.28
CA VAL A 6 6.22 -0.66 -4.95
C VAL A 6 5.16 -1.70 -5.34
N SER A 7 3.91 -1.49 -4.91
CA SER A 7 2.81 -2.42 -5.18
C SER A 7 2.41 -2.48 -6.65
N SER A 8 2.39 -1.33 -7.36
CA SER A 8 2.20 -1.32 -8.82
C SER A 8 3.36 -1.98 -9.59
N GLY A 9 4.60 -1.87 -9.10
CA GLY A 9 5.77 -2.58 -9.64
C GLY A 9 5.63 -4.09 -9.52
N ALA A 10 5.16 -4.58 -8.36
CA ALA A 10 4.88 -6.01 -8.16
C ALA A 10 3.80 -6.54 -9.10
N LEU A 11 2.71 -5.79 -9.31
CA LEU A 11 1.65 -6.16 -10.25
C LEU A 11 2.15 -6.22 -11.70
N ARG A 12 2.99 -5.26 -12.10
CA ARG A 12 3.64 -5.27 -13.43
C ARG A 12 4.55 -6.48 -13.61
N TYR A 13 5.32 -6.83 -12.58
CA TYR A 13 6.14 -8.03 -12.61
C TYR A 13 5.29 -9.30 -12.77
N TRP A 14 4.15 -9.41 -12.08
CA TRP A 14 3.24 -10.55 -12.22
C TRP A 14 2.59 -10.67 -13.60
N ALA A 15 2.40 -9.57 -14.31
CA ALA A 15 1.90 -9.59 -15.69
C ALA A 15 2.92 -10.17 -16.67
N VAL A 16 4.22 -10.05 -16.38
CA VAL A 16 5.31 -10.53 -17.25
C VAL A 16 5.79 -11.92 -16.82
N ARG A 17 5.93 -12.16 -15.51
CA ARG A 17 6.48 -13.39 -14.95
C ARG A 17 5.53 -14.56 -15.21
N LYS A 18 6.05 -15.57 -15.90
CA LYS A 18 5.40 -16.87 -16.09
C LYS A 18 6.06 -17.89 -15.19
N GLN A 19 5.25 -18.76 -14.59
CA GLN A 19 5.73 -19.85 -13.76
C GLN A 19 4.65 -20.92 -13.65
N PHE A 20 5.10 -22.17 -13.54
CA PHE A 20 4.28 -23.38 -13.48
C PHE A 20 3.55 -23.72 -14.79
N LYS A 21 3.19 -25.00 -14.89
CA LYS A 21 2.60 -25.58 -16.10
C LYS A 21 1.11 -25.22 -16.20
N SER A 22 0.68 -24.80 -17.38
CA SER A 22 -0.74 -24.67 -17.70
C SER A 22 -1.33 -26.06 -18.02
N PRO A 23 -2.51 -26.43 -17.48
CA PRO A 23 -3.17 -27.68 -17.86
C PRO A 23 -3.69 -27.67 -19.31
N LYS A 24 -3.84 -26.48 -19.93
CA LYS A 24 -4.43 -26.31 -21.27
C LYS A 24 -3.42 -26.05 -22.39
N THR A 25 -2.20 -25.64 -22.06
CA THR A 25 -1.19 -25.24 -23.06
C THR A 25 0.21 -25.68 -22.66
N LYS A 26 1.11 -25.81 -23.64
CA LYS A 26 2.54 -26.07 -23.39
C LYS A 26 3.29 -24.87 -22.80
N LEU A 27 2.68 -23.68 -22.84
CA LEU A 27 3.24 -22.46 -22.29
C LEU A 27 2.94 -22.35 -20.79
N GLU A 28 3.87 -21.73 -20.06
CA GLU A 28 3.67 -21.40 -18.66
C GLU A 28 2.63 -20.28 -18.48
N THR A 29 1.87 -20.37 -17.39
CA THR A 29 0.84 -19.39 -17.02
C THR A 29 1.48 -18.16 -16.36
N ARG A 30 0.93 -16.96 -16.60
CA ARG A 30 1.41 -15.75 -15.91
C ARG A 30 0.99 -15.77 -14.45
N LEU A 31 1.80 -15.19 -13.57
CA LEU A 31 1.47 -15.14 -12.15
C LEU A 31 0.16 -14.38 -11.88
N ILE A 32 -0.17 -13.38 -12.68
CA ILE A 32 -1.43 -12.64 -12.53
C ILE A 32 -2.66 -13.53 -12.76
N ASP A 33 -2.60 -14.53 -13.64
CA ASP A 33 -3.80 -15.33 -13.98
C ASP A 33 -4.25 -16.28 -12.85
N TYR A 34 -3.44 -16.43 -11.80
CA TYR A 34 -3.78 -17.25 -10.65
C TYR A 34 -4.72 -16.52 -9.69
N ARG A 35 -5.89 -17.13 -9.43
CA ARG A 35 -6.86 -16.58 -8.46
C ARG A 35 -6.27 -16.38 -7.06
N ILE A 36 -5.41 -17.29 -6.59
CA ILE A 36 -4.77 -17.13 -5.28
C ILE A 36 -3.88 -15.89 -5.21
N ASN A 37 -3.21 -15.54 -6.31
CA ASN A 37 -2.37 -14.36 -6.39
C ASN A 37 -3.22 -13.08 -6.36
N HIS A 38 -4.40 -13.07 -6.99
CA HIS A 38 -5.36 -11.97 -6.88
C HIS A 38 -5.72 -11.66 -5.43
N PHE A 39 -6.12 -12.68 -4.65
CA PHE A 39 -6.51 -12.47 -3.26
C PHE A 39 -5.35 -11.96 -2.40
N ARG A 40 -4.13 -12.41 -2.70
CA ARG A 40 -2.91 -12.07 -1.97
C ARG A 40 -2.50 -10.61 -2.14
N LEU A 41 -2.28 -10.16 -3.38
CA LEU A 41 -1.72 -8.81 -3.64
C LEU A 41 -2.77 -7.79 -4.08
N ILE A 42 -3.71 -8.15 -4.95
CA ILE A 42 -4.69 -7.19 -5.52
C ILE A 42 -5.59 -6.63 -4.41
N THR A 43 -6.02 -7.48 -3.47
CA THR A 43 -6.85 -7.03 -2.33
C THR A 43 -6.13 -6.00 -1.46
N LYS A 44 -4.84 -6.22 -1.17
CA LYS A 44 -4.02 -5.29 -0.36
C LYS A 44 -3.76 -3.99 -1.12
N PHE A 45 -3.43 -4.11 -2.41
CA PHE A 45 -3.28 -2.95 -3.29
C PHE A 45 -4.54 -2.09 -3.33
N ALA A 46 -5.72 -2.71 -3.49
CA ALA A 46 -6.99 -1.99 -3.52
C ALA A 46 -7.26 -1.24 -2.20
N ARG A 47 -7.00 -1.85 -1.05
CA ARG A 47 -7.13 -1.20 0.26
C ARG A 47 -6.22 0.02 0.38
N HIS A 48 -4.96 -0.12 0.01
CA HIS A 48 -3.99 0.98 0.02
C HIS A 48 -4.36 2.09 -0.98
N PHE A 49 -4.88 1.74 -2.16
CA PHE A 49 -5.34 2.71 -3.15
C PHE A 49 -6.52 3.55 -2.62
N VAL A 50 -7.49 2.92 -1.95
CA VAL A 50 -8.61 3.64 -1.32
C VAL A 50 -8.11 4.58 -0.22
N GLN A 51 -7.13 4.16 0.59
CA GLN A 51 -6.52 5.01 1.61
C GLN A 51 -5.78 6.20 1.00
N HIS A 52 -5.06 6.00 -0.11
CA HIS A 52 -4.37 7.06 -0.83
C HIS A 52 -5.35 8.13 -1.33
N VAL A 53 -6.46 7.72 -1.96
CA VAL A 53 -7.51 8.66 -2.39
C VAL A 53 -8.21 9.31 -1.19
N GLY A 54 -8.45 8.54 -0.12
CA GLY A 54 -9.05 9.05 1.12
C GLY A 54 -8.18 10.08 1.83
N MET A 55 -6.85 9.97 1.71
CA MET A 55 -5.91 10.92 2.32
C MET A 55 -6.13 12.34 1.81
N SER A 56 -6.40 12.53 0.52
CA SER A 56 -6.67 13.86 -0.04
C SER A 56 -7.87 14.55 0.63
N LYS A 57 -8.90 13.78 1.01
CA LYS A 57 -10.05 14.33 1.76
C LYS A 57 -9.67 14.72 3.19
N ILE A 58 -8.87 13.88 3.87
CA ILE A 58 -8.39 14.16 5.23
C ILE A 58 -7.49 15.39 5.24
N THR A 59 -6.60 15.54 4.26
CA THR A 59 -5.75 16.73 4.09
C THR A 59 -6.57 17.98 3.82
N GLY A 60 -7.60 17.89 2.97
CA GLY A 60 -8.51 19.01 2.72
C GLY A 60 -9.24 19.46 4.00
N PHE A 61 -9.75 18.51 4.79
CA PHE A 61 -10.35 18.78 6.10
C PHE A 61 -9.34 19.42 7.07
N TRP A 62 -8.10 18.94 7.09
CA TRP A 62 -7.05 19.50 7.94
C TRP A 62 -6.70 20.94 7.57
N ASN A 63 -6.60 21.26 6.28
CA ASN A 63 -6.32 22.61 5.81
C ASN A 63 -7.44 23.58 6.18
N GLN A 64 -8.70 23.18 6.00
CA GLN A 64 -9.86 23.98 6.44
C GLN A 64 -9.84 24.24 7.95
N TYR A 65 -9.44 23.23 8.74
CA TYR A 65 -9.28 23.38 10.18
C TYR A 65 -8.16 24.37 10.55
N LEU A 66 -7.02 24.34 9.85
CA LEU A 66 -5.92 25.29 10.07
C LEU A 66 -6.30 26.73 9.71
N GLU A 67 -7.04 26.93 8.62
CA GLU A 67 -7.52 28.25 8.18
C GLU A 67 -8.58 28.82 9.13
N GLY A 68 -9.40 27.97 9.76
CA GLY A 68 -10.48 28.37 10.67
C GLY A 68 -10.05 28.81 12.08
N GLY A 69 -8.75 28.78 12.39
CA GLY A 69 -8.19 29.22 13.67
C GLY A 69 -8.23 28.15 14.78
N LEU A 70 -7.10 27.96 15.46
CA LEU A 70 -6.90 27.04 16.59
C LEU A 70 -7.56 27.58 17.88
N GLY A 71 -8.88 27.79 17.87
CA GLY A 71 -9.62 28.18 19.06
C GLY A 71 -9.74 27.03 20.07
N ALA A 72 -9.39 27.29 21.33
CA ALA A 72 -9.32 26.30 22.41
C ALA A 72 -10.65 25.57 22.75
N GLU A 73 -11.80 26.08 22.30
CA GLU A 73 -13.13 25.49 22.55
C GLU A 73 -13.74 24.77 21.34
N ASN A 74 -12.98 24.53 20.28
CA ASN A 74 -13.56 23.98 19.05
C ASN A 74 -13.65 22.44 19.12
N LYS A 75 -14.88 21.88 19.15
CA LYS A 75 -15.13 20.43 18.99
C LYS A 75 -14.44 19.84 17.75
N MET A 76 -14.18 20.69 16.76
CA MET A 76 -13.45 20.37 15.53
C MET A 76 -12.00 19.96 15.79
N THR A 77 -11.35 20.51 16.82
CA THR A 77 -9.98 20.17 17.24
C THR A 77 -9.90 18.72 17.74
N SER A 78 -10.82 18.33 18.62
CA SER A 78 -10.88 16.95 19.15
C SER A 78 -11.18 15.94 18.04
N PHE A 79 -12.05 16.29 17.10
CA PHE A 79 -12.38 15.44 15.96
C PHE A 79 -11.21 15.31 14.97
N ALA A 80 -10.51 16.40 14.67
CA ALA A 80 -9.33 16.38 13.82
C ALA A 80 -8.20 15.56 14.45
N HIS A 81 -7.98 15.71 15.76
CA HIS A 81 -7.03 14.89 16.50
C HIS A 81 -7.39 13.41 16.42
N LEU A 82 -8.65 13.05 16.69
CA LEU A 82 -9.15 11.67 16.60
C LEU A 82 -8.91 11.06 15.22
N ILE A 83 -9.32 11.77 14.15
CA ILE A 83 -9.11 11.29 12.77
C ILE A 83 -7.63 11.12 12.47
N SER A 84 -6.78 12.08 12.84
CA SER A 84 -5.35 12.01 12.53
C SER A 84 -4.66 10.84 13.23
N SER A 85 -5.00 10.57 14.50
CA SER A 85 -4.49 9.44 15.29
C SER A 85 -4.90 8.08 14.70
N VAL A 86 -6.17 7.95 14.30
CA VAL A 86 -6.68 6.71 13.67
C VAL A 86 -6.14 6.55 12.26
N ALA A 87 -6.11 7.62 11.45
CA ALA A 87 -5.65 7.57 10.07
C ALA A 87 -4.17 7.20 10.02
N LYS A 88 -3.31 7.82 10.86
CA LYS A 88 -1.89 7.49 10.93
C LYS A 88 -1.70 6.01 11.24
N SER A 89 -2.31 5.50 12.31
CA SER A 89 -2.17 4.09 12.71
C SER A 89 -2.68 3.14 11.63
N VAL A 90 -3.92 3.28 11.16
CA VAL A 90 -4.51 2.35 10.19
C VAL A 90 -3.76 2.38 8.85
N PHE A 91 -3.35 3.56 8.38
CA PHE A 91 -2.72 3.68 7.07
C PHE A 91 -1.28 3.17 7.10
N THR A 92 -0.52 3.40 8.16
CA THR A 92 0.87 2.89 8.25
C THR A 92 0.89 1.37 8.28
N TRP A 93 0.02 0.74 9.07
CA TRP A 93 -0.12 -0.71 9.11
C TRP A 93 -0.52 -1.31 7.74
N THR A 94 -1.52 -0.72 7.09
CA THR A 94 -1.97 -1.20 5.77
C THR A 94 -0.90 -1.03 4.69
N THR A 95 -0.17 0.08 4.75
CA THR A 95 0.92 0.39 3.81
C THR A 95 2.09 -0.58 3.98
N PHE A 96 2.48 -0.86 5.23
CA PHE A 96 3.51 -1.84 5.54
C PHE A 96 3.13 -3.23 5.03
N ASP A 97 1.91 -3.69 5.34
CA ASP A 97 1.41 -4.99 4.89
C ASP A 97 1.42 -5.13 3.37
N THR A 98 1.04 -4.06 2.67
CA THR A 98 1.03 -4.01 1.21
C THR A 98 2.46 -4.06 0.65
N CYS A 99 3.41 -3.33 1.25
CA CYS A 99 4.81 -3.33 0.82
C CYS A 99 5.48 -4.68 1.10
N SER A 100 5.27 -5.25 2.28
CA SER A 100 5.79 -6.57 2.65
C SER A 100 5.26 -7.65 1.70
N GLU A 101 3.96 -7.62 1.41
CA GLU A 101 3.36 -8.56 0.46
C GLU A 101 3.91 -8.36 -0.95
N SER A 102 4.05 -7.10 -1.40
CA SER A 102 4.60 -6.79 -2.72
C SER A 102 6.02 -7.32 -2.89
N ARG A 103 6.83 -7.29 -1.82
CA ARG A 103 8.17 -7.87 -1.80
C ARG A 103 8.15 -9.39 -1.89
N GLN A 104 7.29 -10.04 -1.10
CA GLN A 104 7.17 -11.50 -1.10
C GLN A 104 6.53 -12.05 -2.41
N ALA A 105 5.66 -11.27 -3.03
CA ALA A 105 4.99 -11.56 -4.29
C ALA A 105 5.97 -11.73 -5.46
N LEU A 106 7.10 -11.03 -5.44
CA LEU A 106 8.17 -11.16 -6.44
C LEU A 106 8.99 -12.46 -6.29
N GLY A 107 8.78 -13.22 -5.21
CA GLY A 107 9.60 -14.39 -4.88
C GLY A 107 11.05 -14.00 -4.59
N GLY A 108 12.01 -14.80 -5.06
CA GLY A 108 13.44 -14.54 -4.83
C GLY A 108 13.92 -13.18 -5.37
N LEU A 109 13.39 -12.72 -6.50
CA LEU A 109 13.73 -11.40 -7.05
C LEU A 109 13.25 -10.24 -6.17
N GLY A 110 12.30 -10.48 -5.27
CA GLY A 110 11.87 -9.51 -4.26
C GLY A 110 12.91 -9.21 -3.19
N TYR A 111 13.87 -10.12 -2.99
CA TYR A 111 14.97 -9.96 -2.04
C TYR A 111 16.23 -9.35 -2.68
N SER A 112 16.22 -9.13 -3.99
CA SER A 112 17.31 -8.42 -4.67
C SER A 112 17.29 -6.94 -4.32
N SER A 113 18.44 -6.36 -3.97
CA SER A 113 18.58 -4.93 -3.71
C SER A 113 18.24 -4.05 -4.92
N TYR A 114 18.36 -4.58 -6.14
CA TYR A 114 18.11 -3.85 -7.39
C TYR A 114 16.68 -3.34 -7.52
N ASN A 115 15.71 -4.00 -6.90
CA ASN A 115 14.31 -3.57 -6.94
C ASN A 115 13.99 -2.41 -5.99
N GLY A 116 14.85 -2.11 -5.00
CA GLY A 116 14.64 -1.07 -3.99
C GLY A 116 13.53 -1.33 -2.96
N PHE A 117 12.77 -2.43 -3.06
CA PHE A 117 11.60 -2.69 -2.20
C PHE A 117 11.98 -2.88 -0.74
N SER A 118 13.15 -3.45 -0.47
CA SER A 118 13.63 -3.62 0.91
C SER A 118 13.85 -2.27 1.60
N GLN A 119 14.40 -1.28 0.88
CA GLN A 119 14.65 0.05 1.45
C GLN A 119 13.33 0.75 1.80
N VAL A 120 12.35 0.67 0.90
CA VAL A 120 11.01 1.20 1.16
C VAL A 120 10.35 0.50 2.34
N LEU A 121 10.46 -0.82 2.44
CA LEU A 121 9.91 -1.59 3.55
C LEU A 121 10.50 -1.15 4.90
N THR A 122 11.82 -0.92 4.97
CA THR A 122 12.48 -0.43 6.19
C THR A 122 11.95 0.93 6.61
N VAL A 123 11.74 1.86 5.66
CA VAL A 123 11.15 3.17 5.97
C VAL A 123 9.71 3.04 6.47
N MET A 124 8.92 2.15 5.86
CA MET A 124 7.54 1.92 6.28
C MET A 124 7.45 1.24 7.64
N ASP A 125 8.43 0.42 8.00
CA ASP A 125 8.51 -0.22 9.31
C ASP A 125 8.68 0.81 10.43
N LEU A 126 9.59 1.77 10.23
CA LEU A 126 9.79 2.90 11.14
C LEU A 126 8.53 3.74 11.36
N ASN A 127 7.67 3.85 10.35
CA ASN A 127 6.44 4.64 10.44
C ASN A 127 5.34 3.98 11.28
N ARG A 128 5.52 2.71 11.70
CA ARG A 128 4.54 1.99 12.53
C ARG A 128 4.70 2.23 14.02
N THR A 129 5.87 2.69 14.46
CA THR A 129 6.17 3.10 15.84
C THR A 129 5.89 4.59 16.04
#